data_AF-A0A383E9R5-F1
#
_entry.id   AF-A0A383E9R5-F1
#
_cell.length_a   1.000
_cell.length_b   1.000
_cell.length_c   1.000
_cell.angle_alpha   90.00
_cell.angle_beta   90.00
_cell.angle_gamma   90.00
#
_symmetry.space_group_name_H-M   'P 1'
#
loop_
_entity.id
_entity.type
_entity.pdbx_description
1 polymer ?
#
loop_
_entity_poly.entity_id
_entity_poly.type
_entity_poly.pdbx_seq_one_letter_code
_entity_poly.pdbx_strand_id
1 'polypeptide(L)'
;MELDLHNHTNHSFDCSMNPAKVVRIAKARGLDAIAITDHNRIEGAYEARRAAGGDIQVIIGEELDTRAGDILGLFITEVIEEEDPILAIKAIHDQGGVAVLPHPFTKSMSVQEEVAKALDACEGFNARHARIKSVDGGLGESQIVSF
;
A
#
# COMPACT_ATOMS: atom_id res chain seq x y z
N MET A 1 -5.78 11.83 -11.70
CA MET A 1 -5.76 11.61 -10.25
C MET A 1 -4.45 10.92 -9.95
N GLU A 2 -3.65 11.45 -9.02
CA GLU A 2 -2.33 10.92 -8.67
C GLU A 2 -2.32 10.45 -7.21
N LEU A 3 -1.96 9.19 -7.00
CA LEU A 3 -2.12 8.48 -5.73
C LEU A 3 -0.82 7.79 -5.34
N ASP A 4 -0.54 7.73 -4.04
CA ASP A 4 0.53 6.92 -3.48
C ASP A 4 -0.03 6.03 -2.36
N LEU A 5 -0.14 4.72 -2.62
CA LEU A 5 -0.95 3.80 -1.82
C LEU A 5 -0.13 2.93 -0.85
N HIS A 6 1.18 3.16 -0.73
CA HIS A 6 2.03 2.37 0.17
C HIS A 6 3.09 3.27 0.82
N ASN A 7 2.75 3.86 1.97
CA ASN A 7 3.65 4.75 2.71
C ASN A 7 3.75 4.38 4.18
N HIS A 8 4.97 4.44 4.69
CA HIS A 8 5.29 4.30 6.10
C HIS A 8 5.56 5.64 6.76
N THR A 9 5.33 5.71 8.06
CA THR A 9 5.61 6.82 8.98
C THR A 9 6.51 6.37 10.11
N ASN A 10 6.81 7.25 11.05
CA ASN A 10 7.55 6.91 12.26
C ASN A 10 6.78 6.02 13.26
N HIS A 11 5.56 5.58 12.91
CA HIS A 11 4.84 4.52 13.63
C HIS A 11 5.23 3.12 13.13
N SER A 12 5.81 3.01 11.94
CA SER A 12 6.48 1.80 11.46
C SER A 12 7.95 1.78 11.89
N PHE A 13 8.53 0.58 12.02
CA PHE A 13 9.94 0.40 12.39
C PHE A 13 10.91 0.82 11.27
N ASP A 14 10.45 0.91 10.02
CA ASP A 14 11.30 1.11 8.84
C ASP A 14 11.30 2.54 8.29
N CYS A 15 10.54 3.46 8.92
CA CYS A 15 10.47 4.86 8.53
C CYS A 15 10.63 5.79 9.75
N SER A 16 11.19 6.96 9.53
CA SER A 16 11.41 7.97 10.59
C SER A 16 10.60 9.25 10.35
N MET A 17 9.69 9.25 9.37
CA MET A 17 8.98 10.45 8.94
C MET A 17 7.67 10.62 9.72
N ASN A 18 7.49 11.78 10.35
CA ASN A 18 6.23 12.10 11.03
C ASN A 18 5.04 12.15 10.04
N PRO A 19 3.84 11.63 10.41
CA PRO A 19 2.65 11.63 9.57
C PRO A 19 2.30 12.99 8.93
N ALA A 20 2.38 14.09 9.69
CA ALA A 20 2.10 15.43 9.17
C ALA A 20 3.12 15.88 8.11
N LYS A 21 4.37 15.40 8.20
CA LYS A 21 5.40 15.66 7.19
C LYS A 21 5.14 14.87 5.91
N VAL A 22 4.68 13.62 6.01
CA VAL A 22 4.27 12.81 4.84
C VAL A 22 3.17 13.53 4.07
N VAL A 23 2.10 13.94 4.75
CA VAL A 23 0.98 14.71 4.16
C VAL A 23 1.46 15.98 3.45
N ARG A 24 2.32 16.77 4.11
CA ARG A 24 2.85 18.01 3.51
C ARG A 24 3.66 17.74 2.24
N ILE A 25 4.45 16.67 2.21
CA ILE A 25 5.24 16.29 1.03
C ILE A 25 4.33 15.82 -0.09
N ALA A 26 3.33 14.99 0.21
CA ALA A 26 2.34 14.51 -0.76
C ALA A 26 1.62 15.69 -1.43
N LYS A 27 1.14 16.66 -0.64
CA LYS A 27 0.54 17.90 -1.15
C LYS A 27 1.50 18.70 -2.04
N ALA A 28 2.74 18.88 -1.60
CA ALA A 28 3.74 19.62 -2.38
C ALA A 28 4.10 18.94 -3.71
N ARG A 29 3.87 17.63 -3.82
CA ARG A 29 4.03 16.85 -5.05
C ARG A 29 2.78 16.83 -5.93
N GLY A 30 1.66 17.38 -5.46
CA GLY A 30 0.40 17.40 -6.23
C GLY A 30 -0.40 16.11 -6.17
N LEU A 31 -0.16 15.24 -5.17
CA LEU A 31 -0.97 14.03 -4.99
C LEU A 31 -2.38 14.37 -4.52
N ASP A 32 -3.37 13.63 -5.03
CA ASP A 32 -4.79 13.75 -4.65
C ASP A 32 -5.12 12.91 -3.41
N ALA A 33 -4.46 11.76 -3.25
CA ALA A 33 -4.56 10.94 -2.06
C ALA A 33 -3.28 10.18 -1.74
N ILE A 34 -3.14 9.82 -0.47
CA ILE A 34 -2.13 8.88 0.01
C ILE A 34 -2.78 7.81 0.90
N ALA A 35 -2.23 6.60 0.90
CA ALA A 35 -2.46 5.63 1.96
C ALA A 35 -1.24 5.56 2.86
N ILE A 36 -1.50 5.57 4.17
CA ILE A 36 -0.50 5.23 5.17
C ILE A 36 -0.77 3.79 5.57
N THR A 37 0.25 2.94 5.48
CA THR A 37 0.20 1.49 5.65
C THR A 37 1.37 1.06 6.53
N ASP A 38 1.44 1.63 7.74
CA ASP A 38 2.47 1.27 8.71
C ASP A 38 2.39 -0.24 9.05
N HIS A 39 3.53 -0.87 9.38
CA HIS A 39 3.56 -2.29 9.69
C HIS A 39 2.75 -2.63 10.94
N ASN A 40 1.68 -3.42 10.76
CA ASN A 40 0.77 -3.90 11.81
C ASN A 40 0.18 -2.79 12.73
N ARG A 41 -0.04 -1.58 12.19
CA ARG A 41 -0.44 -0.37 12.91
C ARG A 41 -1.24 0.56 11.99
N ILE A 42 -2.15 1.36 12.58
CA ILE A 42 -2.96 2.37 11.83
C ILE A 42 -2.94 3.76 12.47
N GLU A 43 -2.28 3.93 13.62
CA GLU A 43 -2.22 5.18 14.38
C GLU A 43 -1.59 6.30 13.56
N GLY A 44 -0.52 5.99 12.82
CA GLY A 44 0.13 6.91 11.89
C GLY A 44 -0.80 7.39 10.78
N ALA A 45 -1.68 6.52 10.28
CA ALA A 45 -2.68 6.86 9.28
C ALA A 45 -3.74 7.83 9.82
N TYR A 46 -4.24 7.58 11.03
CA TYR A 46 -5.18 8.48 11.70
C TYR A 46 -4.55 9.84 12.02
N GLU A 47 -3.28 9.86 12.44
CA GLU A 47 -2.52 11.10 12.64
C GLU A 47 -2.33 11.88 11.33
N ALA A 48 -1.96 11.21 10.25
CA ALA A 48 -1.86 11.81 8.91
C ALA A 48 -3.20 12.40 8.48
N ARG A 49 -4.30 11.66 8.63
CA ARG A 49 -5.64 12.13 8.25
C ARG A 49 -6.07 13.37 9.03
N ARG A 50 -5.78 13.43 10.34
CA ARG A 50 -5.99 14.63 11.15
C ARG A 50 -5.14 15.80 10.66
N ALA A 51 -3.87 15.56 10.36
CA ALA A 51 -2.95 16.59 9.87
C ALA A 51 -3.31 17.11 8.46
N ALA A 52 -3.92 16.27 7.62
CA ALA A 52 -4.38 16.63 6.29
C ALA A 52 -5.54 17.63 6.31
N GLY A 53 -6.41 17.59 7.32
CA GLY A 53 -7.51 18.54 7.47
C GLY A 53 -8.50 18.58 6.28
N GLY A 54 -8.48 17.57 5.41
CA GLY A 54 -9.27 17.52 4.18
C GLY A 54 -8.58 18.07 2.93
N ASP A 55 -7.36 18.60 3.03
CA ASP A 55 -6.63 19.16 1.89
C ASP A 55 -6.12 18.10 0.90
N ILE A 56 -5.91 16.88 1.38
CA ILE A 56 -5.58 15.68 0.61
C ILE A 56 -6.30 14.51 1.25
N GLN A 57 -6.78 13.55 0.45
CA GLN A 57 -7.40 12.36 0.99
C GLN A 57 -6.34 11.44 1.62
N VAL A 58 -6.56 11.01 2.86
CA VAL A 58 -5.71 10.04 3.55
C VAL A 58 -6.51 8.76 3.77
N ILE A 59 -6.09 7.70 3.11
CA ILE A 59 -6.63 6.35 3.24
C ILE A 59 -5.98 5.72 4.47
N ILE A 60 -6.81 5.17 5.34
CA ILE A 60 -6.34 4.38 6.48
C ILE A 60 -6.03 2.99 5.98
N GLY A 61 -4.80 2.54 6.21
CA GLY A 61 -4.37 1.20 5.86
C GLY A 61 -3.29 0.68 6.79
N GLU A 62 -2.93 -0.57 6.56
CA GLU A 62 -1.99 -1.36 7.34
C GLU A 62 -1.20 -2.26 6.39
N GLU A 63 0.09 -2.44 6.63
CA GLU A 63 0.87 -3.51 6.01
C GLU A 63 0.96 -4.67 7.01
N LEU A 64 0.16 -5.70 6.78
CA LEU A 64 0.04 -6.88 7.62
C LEU A 64 1.20 -7.84 7.33
N ASP A 65 1.85 -8.33 8.38
CA ASP A 65 2.81 -9.43 8.26
C ASP A 65 2.05 -10.76 8.36
N THR A 66 2.00 -11.50 7.25
CA THR A 66 1.32 -12.81 7.20
C THR A 66 2.31 -13.94 6.89
N ARG A 67 1.88 -15.19 7.11
CA ARG A 67 2.67 -16.38 6.77
C ARG A 67 2.95 -16.52 5.27
N ALA A 68 2.23 -15.80 4.42
CA ALA A 68 2.48 -15.73 2.97
C ALA A 68 3.31 -14.51 2.54
N GLY A 69 3.74 -13.67 3.49
CA GLY A 69 4.37 -12.39 3.25
C GLY A 69 3.44 -11.21 3.53
N ASP A 70 3.87 -10.02 3.13
CA ASP A 70 3.15 -8.79 3.43
C ASP A 70 1.83 -8.71 2.62
N ILE A 71 0.77 -8.20 3.23
CA ILE A 71 -0.51 -7.86 2.58
C ILE A 71 -0.90 -6.45 3.00
N LEU A 72 -1.32 -5.59 2.06
CA LEU A 72 -1.90 -4.30 2.42
C LEU A 72 -3.39 -4.43 2.63
N GLY A 73 -3.87 -3.99 3.79
CA GLY A 73 -5.27 -3.70 4.04
C GLY A 73 -5.52 -2.21 3.85
N LEU A 74 -6.29 -1.83 2.83
CA LEU A 74 -6.69 -0.44 2.59
C LEU A 74 -8.14 -0.21 2.99
N PHE A 75 -8.48 1.02 3.40
CA PHE A 75 -9.82 1.45 3.82
C PHE A 75 -10.36 0.72 5.06
N ILE A 76 -9.47 0.21 5.92
CA ILE A 76 -9.83 -0.40 7.20
C ILE A 76 -10.00 0.67 8.29
N THR A 77 -10.63 0.30 9.40
CA THR A 77 -10.87 1.18 10.55
C THR A 77 -10.21 0.69 11.83
N GLU A 78 -9.98 -0.61 11.96
CA GLU A 78 -9.36 -1.28 13.10
C GLU A 78 -8.17 -2.12 12.64
N VAL A 79 -7.17 -2.26 13.52
CA VAL A 79 -5.97 -3.08 13.30
C VAL A 79 -6.37 -4.54 13.12
N ILE A 80 -5.70 -5.24 12.20
CA ILE A 80 -5.94 -6.67 11.94
C ILE A 80 -4.74 -7.47 12.45
N GLU A 81 -4.94 -8.18 13.56
CA GLU A 81 -3.95 -9.09 14.14
C GLU A 81 -4.20 -10.54 13.67
N GLU A 82 -3.91 -10.82 12.41
CA GLU A 82 -4.08 -12.17 11.82
C GLU A 82 -2.91 -12.53 10.89
N GLU A 83 -2.28 -13.68 11.16
CA GLU A 83 -1.10 -14.15 10.42
C GLU A 83 -1.48 -15.12 9.28
N ASP A 84 -2.65 -15.74 9.33
CA ASP A 84 -3.15 -16.55 8.22
C ASP A 84 -3.59 -15.63 7.07
N PRO A 85 -3.02 -15.76 5.87
CA PRO A 85 -3.27 -14.81 4.79
C PRO A 85 -4.74 -14.80 4.33
N ILE A 86 -5.45 -15.92 4.38
CA ILE A 86 -6.85 -15.99 3.93
C ILE A 86 -7.76 -15.36 4.99
N LEU A 87 -7.50 -15.62 6.27
CA LEU A 87 -8.24 -14.98 7.35
C LEU A 87 -7.94 -13.49 7.44
N ALA A 88 -6.70 -13.07 7.19
CA ALA A 88 -6.30 -11.66 7.12
C ALA A 88 -7.05 -10.92 5.99
N ILE A 89 -7.05 -11.48 4.77
CA ILE A 89 -7.82 -10.94 3.64
C ILE A 89 -9.30 -10.85 3.99
N LYS A 90 -9.86 -11.90 4.59
CA LYS A 90 -11.25 -11.90 5.04
C LYS A 90 -11.51 -10.79 6.06
N ALA A 91 -10.61 -10.57 7.03
CA ALA A 91 -10.74 -9.52 8.03
C ALA A 91 -10.69 -8.12 7.40
N ILE A 92 -9.89 -7.92 6.35
CA ILE A 92 -9.89 -6.68 5.56
C ILE A 92 -11.26 -6.49 4.90
N HIS A 93 -11.79 -7.52 4.24
CA HIS A 93 -13.09 -7.47 3.58
C HIS A 93 -14.28 -7.30 4.55
N ASP A 94 -14.21 -7.89 5.74
CA ASP A 94 -15.23 -7.72 6.78
C ASP A 94 -15.35 -6.27 7.27
N GLN A 95 -14.27 -5.48 7.14
CA GLN A 95 -14.27 -4.03 7.37
C GLN A 95 -14.67 -3.21 6.14
N GLY A 96 -14.96 -3.86 5.00
CA GLY A 96 -15.22 -3.21 3.71
C GLY A 96 -13.95 -2.68 3.03
N GLY A 97 -12.78 -3.15 3.47
CA GLY A 97 -11.48 -2.78 2.92
C GLY A 97 -11.12 -3.53 1.65
N VAL A 98 -9.95 -3.21 1.10
CA VAL A 98 -9.37 -3.81 -0.11
C VAL A 98 -8.03 -4.44 0.25
N ALA A 99 -7.84 -5.71 -0.12
CA ALA A 99 -6.62 -6.46 0.12
C ALA A 99 -5.71 -6.43 -1.12
N VAL A 100 -4.51 -5.88 -0.96
CA VAL A 100 -3.56 -5.69 -2.08
C VAL A 100 -2.25 -6.42 -1.78
N LEU A 101 -1.71 -7.10 -2.79
CA LEU A 101 -0.36 -7.69 -2.72
C LEU A 101 0.70 -6.59 -2.93
N PRO A 102 1.47 -6.21 -1.93
CA PRO A 102 2.54 -5.24 -2.09
C PRO A 102 3.80 -5.87 -2.69
N HIS A 103 4.60 -5.03 -3.35
CA HIS A 103 5.97 -5.27 -3.80
C HIS A 103 6.31 -6.71 -4.23
N PRO A 104 5.52 -7.31 -5.15
CA PRO A 104 5.56 -8.75 -5.45
C PRO A 104 6.89 -9.24 -6.04
N PHE A 105 7.79 -8.34 -6.44
CA PHE A 105 9.07 -8.65 -7.08
C PHE A 105 10.29 -8.35 -6.19
N THR A 106 10.11 -7.88 -4.95
CA THR A 106 11.23 -7.49 -4.07
C THR A 106 11.75 -8.63 -3.17
N LYS A 107 10.91 -9.63 -2.88
CA LYS A 107 11.28 -10.89 -2.23
C LYS A 107 10.82 -12.05 -3.11
N SER A 108 11.45 -13.21 -2.97
CA SER A 108 10.99 -14.49 -3.54
C SER A 108 9.67 -14.90 -2.89
N MET A 109 8.59 -14.15 -3.13
CA MET A 109 7.26 -14.44 -2.63
C MET A 109 6.66 -15.52 -3.54
N SER A 110 6.59 -16.75 -3.03
CA SER A 110 5.71 -17.75 -3.62
C SER A 110 4.30 -17.51 -3.07
N VAL A 111 3.58 -16.56 -3.64
CA VAL A 111 2.17 -16.36 -3.30
C VAL A 111 1.43 -17.62 -3.75
N GLN A 112 0.83 -18.31 -2.78
CA GLN A 112 0.04 -19.50 -3.08
C GLN A 112 -1.16 -19.10 -3.95
N GLU A 113 -1.54 -19.96 -4.90
CA GLU A 113 -2.60 -19.65 -5.87
C GLU A 113 -3.93 -19.27 -5.19
N GLU A 114 -4.24 -19.87 -4.05
CA GLU A 114 -5.42 -19.54 -3.26
C GLU A 114 -5.38 -18.12 -2.71
N VAL A 115 -4.23 -17.69 -2.17
CA VAL A 115 -4.02 -16.31 -1.68
C VAL A 115 -4.11 -15.33 -2.85
N ALA A 116 -3.48 -15.63 -3.98
CA ALA A 116 -3.53 -14.79 -5.18
C ALA A 116 -4.95 -14.58 -5.71
N LYS A 117 -5.83 -15.60 -5.59
CA LYS A 117 -7.25 -15.50 -5.98
C LYS A 117 -8.12 -14.74 -4.97
N ALA A 118 -7.69 -14.67 -3.72
CA ALA A 118 -8.42 -13.97 -2.66
C ALA A 118 -8.10 -12.47 -2.61
N LEU A 119 -6.93 -12.06 -3.10
CA LEU A 119 -6.52 -10.66 -3.21
C LEU A 119 -7.31 -9.90 -4.27
N ASP A 120 -7.56 -8.62 -4.02
CA ASP A 120 -8.29 -7.74 -4.94
C ASP A 120 -7.38 -7.10 -6.00
N ALA A 121 -6.12 -6.87 -5.64
CA ALA A 121 -5.14 -6.22 -6.51
C ALA A 121 -3.69 -6.60 -6.16
N CYS A 122 -2.76 -6.20 -7.02
CA CYS A 122 -1.31 -6.28 -6.76
C CYS A 122 -0.62 -4.97 -7.16
N GLU A 123 0.45 -4.63 -6.46
CA GLU A 123 1.22 -3.42 -6.74
C GLU A 123 2.04 -3.59 -8.03
N GLY A 124 1.69 -2.81 -9.05
CA GLY A 124 2.41 -2.82 -10.33
C GLY A 124 3.66 -1.92 -10.35
N PHE A 125 3.74 -0.93 -9.46
CA PHE A 125 4.85 0.02 -9.38
C PHE A 125 5.18 0.31 -7.91
N ASN A 126 6.42 0.01 -7.50
CA ASN A 126 6.92 0.25 -6.14
C ASN A 126 8.24 1.03 -6.24
N ALA A 127 8.46 2.03 -5.37
CA ALA A 127 9.67 2.85 -5.39
C ALA A 127 10.97 2.07 -5.07
N ARG A 128 10.87 0.88 -4.46
CA ARG A 128 11.98 -0.05 -4.24
C ARG A 128 12.26 -0.94 -5.47
N HIS A 129 11.42 -0.90 -6.53
CA HIS A 129 11.75 -1.56 -7.79
C HIS A 129 12.82 -0.77 -8.56
N ALA A 130 13.87 -1.48 -9.01
CA ALA A 130 14.83 -0.91 -9.94
C ALA A 130 14.10 -0.47 -11.22
N ARG A 131 14.28 0.79 -11.64
CA ARG A 131 13.81 1.24 -12.96
C ARG A 131 14.29 0.25 -14.01
N ILE A 132 13.36 -0.45 -14.67
CA ILE A 132 13.66 -1.05 -15.96
C ILE A 132 14.02 0.12 -16.86
N LYS A 133 15.30 0.20 -17.27
CA LYS A 133 15.70 1.14 -18.30
C LYS A 133 14.81 0.84 -19.51
N SER A 134 14.08 1.85 -19.97
CA SER A 134 13.47 1.83 -21.30
C SER A 134 14.56 1.39 -22.28
N VAL A 135 14.42 0.19 -22.82
CA VAL A 135 15.18 -0.22 -23.99
C VAL A 135 14.60 0.57 -25.14
N ASP A 136 15.25 1.68 -25.48
CA ASP A 136 15.09 2.32 -26.78
C ASP A 136 15.53 1.32 -27.84
N GLY A 137 14.56 0.61 -28.38
CA GLY A 137 14.74 -0.40 -29.41
C GLY A 137 13.37 -0.82 -29.89
N GLY A 138 12.85 -0.04 -30.85
CA GLY A 138 11.46 -0.11 -31.29
C GLY A 138 11.02 -1.52 -31.65
N LEU A 139 9.77 -1.80 -31.30
CA LEU A 139 8.78 -2.57 -32.06
C LEU A 139 7.51 -2.69 -31.20
N GLY A 140 6.38 -2.28 -31.77
CA GLY A 140 5.05 -2.74 -31.38
C GLY A 140 4.40 -2.01 -30.20
N GLU A 141 3.32 -1.28 -30.49
CA GLU A 141 2.38 -0.77 -29.51
C GLU A 141 1.87 -1.88 -28.58
N SER A 142 2.10 -1.73 -27.28
CA SER A 142 1.22 -2.31 -26.27
C SER A 142 1.05 -1.28 -25.16
N GLN A 143 -0.09 -0.59 -25.20
CA GLN A 143 -0.56 0.25 -24.11
C GLN A 143 -0.64 -0.61 -22.84
N ILE A 144 0.20 -0.31 -21.86
CA ILE A 144 -0.06 -0.72 -20.48
C ILE A 144 -0.83 0.44 -19.87
N VAL A 145 -2.14 0.24 -19.72
CA VAL A 145 -3.01 1.12 -18.95
C VAL A 145 -2.74 0.81 -17.47
N SER A 146 -1.94 1.67 -16.85
CA SER A 146 -1.83 1.74 -15.39
C SER A 146 -3.02 2.54 -14.86
N PHE A 147 -3.88 1.89 -14.07
CA PHE A 147 -4.89 2.56 -13.24
C PHE A 147 -4.25 3.22 -12.02
#